data_AF-A0A533YFG0-F1
#
_entry.id   AF-A0A533YFG0-F1
#
_cell.length_a   1.000
_cell.length_b   1.000
_cell.length_c   1.000
_cell.angle_alpha   90.00
_cell.angle_beta   90.00
_cell.angle_gamma   90.00
#
_symmetry.space_group_name_H-M   'P 1'
#
loop_
_entity.id
_entity.type
_entity.pdbx_description
1 polymer ?
#
loop_
_entity_poly.entity_id
_entity_poly.type
_entity_poly.pdbx_seq_one_letter_code
_entity_poly.pdbx_strand_id
1 'polypeptide(L)'
;MKTEAQASASLRRSRQTSANSVEPTRHATDAIDASLLGPRSCMTMSLFTVEEVIEIISARVLSGQNPRGLPSHIHRLCTDSREARSGDLFVALKGDRFDGHDFVDKALQQGAVGAIVQERHRLAPRPEGAAKATRSGGSRAGLIPRRAPFLLGVPDSLLAYQQLAAHYRNRFRIPVVAVTGSNGKTTTKEMVAAVLAQRWTVLKTEGNLNNRIGVPQTLLRLTARHQAAVVEMGVDQKGQTTRLCEIVRPTIGLITNVGPDHLEFFGSMEASAQAKAELLNLMSPDGAVVLNADDAYFDYLASQARCPVLSFGRSSRAQVRAT
;
A
#
# COMPACT_ATOMS: atom_id res chain seq x y z
N MET A 1 47.20 -39.88 56.29
CA MET A 1 46.34 -40.98 55.79
C MET A 1 45.54 -40.38 54.63
N LYS A 2 46.05 -40.48 53.39
CA LYS A 2 45.77 -41.57 52.41
C LYS A 2 44.26 -41.60 52.09
N THR A 3 43.75 -41.39 50.87
CA THR A 3 44.29 -41.58 49.50
C THR A 3 43.28 -40.98 48.48
N GLU A 4 43.75 -40.23 47.46
CA GLU A 4 43.71 -40.53 45.99
C GLU A 4 42.35 -40.22 45.31
N ALA A 5 42.20 -39.36 44.29
CA ALA A 5 42.98 -38.98 43.09
C ALA A 5 43.13 -40.09 42.01
N GLN A 6 42.83 -39.72 40.76
CA GLN A 6 42.98 -40.47 39.48
C GLN A 6 41.82 -41.42 39.12
N ALA A 7 41.31 -41.54 37.88
CA ALA A 7 41.83 -41.27 36.53
C ALA A 7 40.68 -40.77 35.61
N SER A 8 40.83 -39.76 34.76
CA SER A 8 41.58 -39.69 33.48
C SER A 8 41.20 -40.70 32.40
N ALA A 9 40.64 -40.15 31.31
CA ALA A 9 40.89 -40.47 29.90
C ALA A 9 40.47 -41.86 29.37
N SER A 10 39.50 -41.89 28.47
CA SER A 10 39.64 -42.45 27.11
C SER A 10 38.32 -42.32 26.34
N LEU A 11 38.33 -41.59 25.22
CA LEU A 11 37.70 -41.94 23.94
C LEU A 11 37.67 -40.70 23.02
N ARG A 12 38.85 -40.37 22.49
CA ARG A 12 38.98 -39.80 21.14
C ARG A 12 39.03 -40.95 20.15
N ARG A 13 38.13 -40.97 19.17
CA ARG A 13 38.35 -41.35 17.76
C ARG A 13 37.00 -41.27 17.03
N SER A 14 36.81 -40.21 16.26
CA SER A 14 37.07 -40.17 14.81
C SER A 14 35.85 -40.60 14.00
N ARG A 15 35.21 -39.64 13.34
CA ARG A 15 34.72 -39.80 11.96
C ARG A 15 34.60 -38.43 11.30
N GLN A 16 35.65 -38.16 10.57
CA GLN A 16 35.78 -37.22 9.47
C GLN A 16 34.87 -37.70 8.34
N THR A 17 33.94 -36.88 7.84
CA THR A 17 33.44 -37.00 6.46
C THR A 17 32.95 -35.66 5.95
N SER A 18 33.63 -35.21 4.88
CA SER A 18 33.16 -34.42 3.75
C SER A 18 32.58 -33.03 4.02
N ALA A 19 33.44 -32.05 3.75
CA ALA A 19 33.07 -30.79 3.13
C ALA A 19 32.11 -31.00 1.96
N ASN A 20 31.01 -30.24 1.95
CA ASN A 20 30.38 -29.80 0.72
C ASN A 20 30.08 -28.31 0.89
N SER A 21 30.97 -27.53 0.30
CA SER A 21 30.77 -26.13 -0.05
C SER A 21 29.57 -26.02 -0.98
N VAL A 22 28.50 -25.37 -0.51
CA VAL A 22 27.44 -24.87 -1.38
C VAL A 22 27.48 -23.36 -1.26
N GLU A 23 28.11 -22.73 -2.25
CA GLU A 23 28.03 -21.30 -2.48
C GLU A 23 26.57 -20.87 -2.64
N PRO A 24 26.22 -19.64 -2.21
CA PRO A 24 24.85 -19.15 -2.30
C PRO A 24 24.49 -18.92 -3.77
N THR A 25 23.39 -19.55 -4.20
CA THR A 25 22.72 -19.23 -5.46
C THR A 25 22.34 -17.75 -5.45
N ARG A 26 23.10 -16.95 -6.20
CA ARG A 26 22.75 -15.58 -6.56
C ARG A 26 21.45 -15.62 -7.36
N HIS A 27 20.32 -15.41 -6.71
CA HIS A 27 19.15 -14.93 -7.42
C HIS A 27 19.45 -13.52 -7.89
N ALA A 28 19.55 -13.36 -9.20
CA ALA A 28 19.66 -12.09 -9.88
C ALA A 28 18.56 -11.17 -9.38
N THR A 29 18.94 -10.22 -8.53
CA THR A 29 18.15 -9.05 -8.24
C THR A 29 18.49 -8.08 -9.35
N ASP A 30 17.56 -7.86 -10.27
CA ASP A 30 17.61 -6.71 -11.18
C ASP A 30 17.36 -5.43 -10.35
N ALA A 31 18.32 -5.11 -9.49
CA ALA A 31 18.50 -3.77 -8.98
C ALA A 31 19.09 -2.98 -10.15
N ILE A 32 18.27 -2.12 -10.76
CA ILE A 32 18.72 -1.22 -11.81
C ILE A 32 19.84 -0.35 -11.23
N ASP A 33 21.05 -0.55 -11.73
CA ASP A 33 22.23 0.25 -11.41
C ASP A 33 21.99 1.69 -11.91
N ALA A 34 21.77 2.60 -10.95
CA ALA A 34 21.48 4.00 -11.21
C ALA A 34 22.67 4.77 -11.82
N SER A 35 23.85 4.15 -11.95
CA SER A 35 25.04 4.77 -12.54
C SER A 35 25.07 4.74 -14.08
N LEU A 36 24.15 4.02 -14.74
CA LEU A 36 24.12 3.87 -16.22
C LEU A 36 23.18 4.85 -16.96
N LEU A 37 22.51 5.77 -16.26
CA LEU A 37 21.55 6.68 -16.89
C LEU A 37 22.19 8.03 -17.23
N GLY A 38 22.63 8.16 -18.49
CA GLY A 38 23.03 9.44 -19.07
C GLY A 38 21.87 10.45 -19.14
N PRO A 39 22.16 11.76 -19.29
CA PRO A 39 21.13 12.79 -19.22
C PRO A 39 20.40 12.88 -20.56
N ARG A 40 19.16 12.36 -20.64
CA ARG A 40 18.01 12.84 -21.46
C ARG A 40 17.00 11.72 -21.71
N SER A 41 15.96 11.66 -20.88
CA SER A 41 14.56 11.38 -21.24
C SER A 41 13.75 11.38 -19.94
N CYS A 42 12.68 12.17 -19.87
CA CYS A 42 11.71 12.06 -18.78
C CYS A 42 10.95 10.74 -18.95
N MET A 43 11.58 9.61 -18.58
CA MET A 43 10.92 8.31 -18.57
C MET A 43 9.89 8.33 -17.46
N THR A 44 8.61 8.44 -17.84
CA THR A 44 7.48 8.18 -16.95
C THR A 44 7.65 6.77 -16.38
N MET A 45 7.96 6.65 -15.09
CA MET A 45 8.12 5.34 -14.47
C MET A 45 6.79 4.56 -14.53
N SER A 46 6.86 3.34 -15.03
CA SER A 46 5.73 2.40 -15.04
C SER A 46 5.41 1.99 -13.61
N LEU A 47 4.13 2.06 -13.23
CA LEU A 47 3.64 1.60 -11.94
C LEU A 47 3.53 0.07 -11.90
N PHE A 48 2.94 -0.52 -12.96
CA PHE A 48 2.80 -1.97 -13.14
C PHE A 48 2.92 -2.35 -14.62
N THR A 49 3.18 -3.62 -14.90
CA THR A 49 2.80 -4.21 -16.21
C THR A 49 1.37 -4.74 -16.15
N VAL A 50 0.73 -4.97 -17.29
CA VAL A 50 -0.62 -5.57 -17.30
C VAL A 50 -0.58 -7.01 -16.78
N GLU A 51 0.45 -7.77 -17.11
CA GLU A 51 0.66 -9.13 -16.58
C GLU A 51 0.75 -9.13 -15.06
N GLU A 52 1.54 -8.21 -14.50
CA GLU A 52 1.69 -8.08 -13.06
C GLU A 52 0.36 -7.72 -12.40
N VAL A 53 -0.44 -6.81 -12.98
CA VAL A 53 -1.77 -6.51 -12.46
C VAL A 53 -2.66 -7.76 -12.45
N ILE A 54 -2.69 -8.52 -13.56
CA ILE A 54 -3.50 -9.74 -13.67
C ILE A 54 -3.09 -10.76 -12.61
N GLU A 55 -1.80 -10.95 -12.38
CA GLU A 55 -1.28 -11.88 -11.38
C GLU A 55 -1.63 -11.44 -9.96
N ILE A 56 -1.45 -10.15 -9.62
CA ILE A 56 -1.71 -9.65 -8.26
C ILE A 56 -3.19 -9.79 -7.86
N ILE A 57 -4.10 -9.49 -8.78
CA ILE A 57 -5.55 -9.45 -8.48
C ILE A 57 -6.30 -10.68 -9.00
N SER A 58 -5.59 -11.65 -9.58
CA SER A 58 -6.15 -12.85 -10.22
C SER A 58 -7.27 -12.51 -11.22
N ALA A 59 -7.09 -11.46 -12.02
CA ALA A 59 -8.13 -10.97 -12.93
C ALA A 59 -8.40 -11.91 -14.11
N ARG A 60 -9.67 -11.98 -14.51
CA ARG A 60 -10.07 -12.57 -15.79
C ARG A 60 -10.09 -11.50 -16.89
N VAL A 61 -9.43 -11.76 -18.02
CA VAL A 61 -9.53 -10.86 -19.19
C VAL A 61 -10.92 -11.03 -19.82
N LEU A 62 -11.75 -9.99 -19.76
CA LEU A 62 -13.13 -10.00 -20.30
C LEU A 62 -13.20 -9.57 -21.76
N SER A 63 -12.33 -8.64 -22.17
CA SER A 63 -12.24 -8.14 -23.54
C SER A 63 -10.86 -7.54 -23.82
N GLY A 64 -10.51 -7.41 -25.10
CA GLY A 64 -9.21 -6.95 -25.55
C GLY A 64 -8.33 -8.11 -26.01
N GLN A 65 -7.28 -7.83 -26.80
CA GLN A 65 -6.27 -8.85 -27.11
C GLN A 65 -5.63 -9.31 -25.79
N ASN A 66 -5.31 -10.61 -25.70
CA ASN A 66 -4.65 -11.19 -24.54
C ASN A 66 -3.43 -10.32 -24.20
N PRO A 67 -3.41 -9.63 -23.05
CA PRO A 67 -2.32 -8.72 -22.73
C PRO A 67 -1.00 -9.44 -22.52
N ARG A 68 -1.01 -10.79 -22.34
CA ARG A 68 0.19 -11.62 -22.25
C ARG A 68 1.07 -11.44 -23.48
N GLY A 69 2.23 -10.81 -23.28
CA GLY A 69 3.25 -10.59 -24.32
C GLY A 69 3.32 -9.16 -24.86
N LEU A 70 2.70 -8.20 -24.17
CA LEU A 70 2.78 -6.79 -24.53
C LEU A 70 3.46 -5.99 -23.41
N PRO A 71 4.51 -5.20 -23.68
CA PRO A 71 5.06 -4.23 -22.73
C PRO A 71 4.10 -3.04 -22.59
N SER A 72 2.91 -3.29 -22.09
CA SER A 72 1.89 -2.27 -21.83
C SER A 72 2.10 -1.80 -20.40
N HIS A 73 2.87 -0.74 -20.25
CA HIS A 73 3.12 -0.12 -18.96
C HIS A 73 1.87 0.62 -18.48
N ILE A 74 1.45 0.33 -17.25
CA ILE A 74 0.41 1.09 -16.55
C ILE A 74 1.15 2.15 -15.75
N HIS A 75 0.90 3.43 -16.06
CA HIS A 75 1.57 4.54 -15.40
C HIS A 75 0.86 4.97 -14.11
N ARG A 76 -0.45 4.75 -14.03
CA ARG A 76 -1.27 5.16 -12.89
C ARG A 76 -2.55 4.33 -12.79
N LEU A 77 -3.00 4.07 -11.57
CA LEU A 77 -4.36 3.61 -11.32
C LEU A 77 -5.27 4.83 -11.13
N CYS A 78 -6.33 4.92 -11.92
CA CYS A 78 -7.25 6.05 -11.91
C CYS A 78 -8.64 5.59 -11.43
N THR A 79 -9.19 6.23 -10.41
CA THR A 79 -10.54 5.93 -9.89
C THR A 79 -11.58 6.98 -10.27
N ASP A 80 -11.17 8.08 -10.93
CA ASP A 80 -12.05 9.14 -11.42
C ASP A 80 -11.96 9.24 -12.94
N SER A 81 -13.04 8.87 -13.63
CA SER A 81 -13.09 8.88 -15.10
C SER A 81 -12.86 10.25 -15.72
N ARG A 82 -13.07 11.34 -14.96
CA ARG A 82 -12.82 12.72 -15.41
C ARG A 82 -11.33 13.05 -15.46
N GLU A 83 -10.52 12.34 -14.69
CA GLU A 83 -9.08 12.56 -14.60
C GLU A 83 -8.26 11.54 -15.39
N ALA A 84 -8.91 10.55 -16.01
CA ALA A 84 -8.27 9.51 -16.80
C ALA A 84 -7.44 10.10 -17.95
N ARG A 85 -6.27 9.51 -18.19
CA ARG A 85 -5.30 9.94 -19.21
C ARG A 85 -4.69 8.74 -19.92
N SER A 86 -3.97 9.02 -21.00
CA SER A 86 -3.18 8.01 -21.69
C SER A 86 -2.22 7.30 -20.74
N GLY A 87 -2.27 5.97 -20.72
CA GLY A 87 -1.43 5.13 -19.85
C GLY A 87 -2.04 4.77 -18.49
N ASP A 88 -3.20 5.34 -18.15
CA ASP A 88 -3.91 4.99 -16.92
C ASP A 88 -4.67 3.67 -17.06
N LEU A 89 -4.73 2.90 -15.99
CA LEU A 89 -5.71 1.82 -15.81
C LEU A 89 -6.85 2.35 -14.93
N PHE A 90 -8.06 2.42 -15.49
CA PHE A 90 -9.23 2.86 -14.73
C PHE A 90 -9.72 1.76 -13.78
N VAL A 91 -10.14 2.11 -12.57
CA VAL A 91 -10.70 1.16 -11.59
C VAL A 91 -12.11 1.57 -11.24
N ALA A 92 -13.08 0.77 -11.68
CA ALA A 92 -14.50 1.03 -11.49
C ALA A 92 -14.92 0.69 -10.05
N LEU A 93 -14.82 1.66 -9.14
CA LEU A 93 -15.24 1.51 -7.75
C LEU A 93 -16.74 1.75 -7.60
N LYS A 94 -17.40 0.90 -6.81
CA LYS A 94 -18.81 1.08 -6.42
C LYS A 94 -18.89 1.65 -5.01
N GLY A 95 -19.59 2.76 -4.84
CA GLY A 95 -19.96 3.35 -3.56
C GLY A 95 -21.47 3.39 -3.37
N ASP A 96 -21.93 3.95 -2.26
CA ASP A 96 -23.37 3.94 -1.90
C ASP A 96 -24.25 4.77 -2.85
N ARG A 97 -23.69 5.85 -3.40
CA ARG A 97 -24.39 6.80 -4.28
C ARG A 97 -23.89 6.82 -5.72
N PHE A 98 -22.87 6.01 -6.04
CA PHE A 98 -22.16 6.11 -7.30
C PHE A 98 -21.62 4.75 -7.72
N ASP A 99 -21.78 4.39 -8.98
CA ASP A 99 -21.19 3.18 -9.56
C ASP A 99 -20.18 3.55 -10.66
N GLY A 100 -18.90 3.35 -10.39
CA GLY A 100 -17.81 3.64 -11.33
C GLY A 100 -17.90 2.84 -12.64
N HIS A 101 -18.65 1.73 -12.65
CA HIS A 101 -18.87 0.92 -13.85
C HIS A 101 -19.60 1.69 -14.94
N ASP A 102 -20.45 2.65 -14.56
CA ASP A 102 -21.20 3.50 -15.51
C ASP A 102 -20.28 4.46 -16.28
N PHE A 103 -19.02 4.61 -15.85
CA PHE A 103 -18.07 5.57 -16.40
C PHE A 103 -16.86 4.93 -17.08
N VAL A 104 -16.89 3.60 -17.27
CA VAL A 104 -15.81 2.87 -17.95
C VAL A 104 -15.61 3.39 -19.36
N ASP A 105 -16.68 3.51 -20.15
CA ASP A 105 -16.60 4.02 -21.52
C ASP A 105 -15.99 5.43 -21.59
N LYS A 106 -16.38 6.30 -20.65
CA LYS A 106 -15.83 7.66 -20.54
C LYS A 106 -14.32 7.63 -20.24
N ALA A 107 -13.88 6.80 -19.29
CA ALA A 107 -12.46 6.69 -18.95
C ALA A 107 -11.63 6.17 -20.14
N LEU A 108 -12.15 5.19 -20.88
CA LEU A 108 -11.52 4.67 -22.09
C LEU A 108 -11.45 5.73 -23.21
N GLN A 109 -12.48 6.54 -23.38
CA GLN A 109 -12.49 7.67 -24.33
C GLN A 109 -11.46 8.74 -23.98
N GLN A 110 -11.23 9.00 -22.69
CA GLN A 110 -10.20 9.92 -22.19
C GLN A 110 -8.76 9.35 -22.33
N GLY A 111 -8.63 8.08 -22.70
CA GLY A 111 -7.35 7.47 -23.07
C GLY A 111 -6.83 6.42 -22.10
N ALA A 112 -7.60 6.01 -21.09
CA ALA A 112 -7.24 4.87 -20.25
C ALA A 112 -6.95 3.63 -21.13
N VAL A 113 -5.88 2.90 -20.82
CA VAL A 113 -5.45 1.72 -21.59
C VAL A 113 -6.36 0.52 -21.37
N GLY A 114 -7.13 0.54 -20.28
CA GLY A 114 -8.11 -0.48 -19.93
C GLY A 114 -8.86 -0.10 -18.67
N ALA A 115 -9.67 -1.01 -18.16
CA ALA A 115 -10.34 -0.87 -16.87
C ALA A 115 -10.40 -2.18 -16.07
N ILE A 116 -10.31 -2.07 -14.74
CA ILE A 116 -10.69 -3.09 -13.78
C ILE A 116 -12.16 -2.89 -13.44
N VAL A 117 -12.95 -3.95 -13.62
CA VAL A 117 -14.41 -3.97 -13.46
C VAL A 117 -14.84 -5.24 -12.74
N GLN A 118 -16.06 -5.25 -12.22
CA GLN A 118 -16.68 -6.47 -11.71
C GLN A 118 -16.94 -7.47 -12.86
N GLU A 119 -16.76 -8.77 -12.63
CA GLU A 119 -16.82 -9.81 -13.68
C GLU A 119 -18.12 -9.83 -14.53
N ARG A 120 -19.22 -9.38 -13.93
CA ARG A 120 -20.53 -9.27 -14.59
C ARG A 120 -20.63 -8.09 -15.56
N HIS A 121 -19.71 -7.13 -15.49
CA HIS A 121 -19.73 -5.95 -16.34
C HIS A 121 -19.51 -6.35 -17.82
N ARG A 122 -20.21 -5.65 -18.70
CA ARG A 122 -20.12 -5.79 -20.15
C ARG A 122 -20.08 -4.38 -20.74
N LEU A 123 -19.19 -4.14 -21.69
CA LEU A 123 -19.28 -2.94 -22.50
C LEU A 123 -20.49 -3.05 -23.42
N ALA A 124 -21.14 -1.92 -23.68
CA ALA A 124 -22.10 -1.85 -24.77
C ALA A 124 -21.41 -2.27 -26.07
N PRO A 125 -22.09 -3.03 -26.97
CA PRO A 125 -21.56 -3.31 -28.29
C PRO A 125 -21.17 -1.99 -28.96
N ARG A 126 -19.92 -1.86 -29.41
CA ARG A 126 -19.55 -0.69 -30.22
C ARG A 126 -20.41 -0.73 -31.47
N PRO A 127 -21.10 0.37 -31.85
CA PRO A 127 -21.88 0.39 -33.07
C PRO A 127 -21.00 -0.03 -34.26
N GLU A 128 -21.48 -1.00 -35.03
CA GLU A 128 -20.84 -1.52 -36.23
C GLU A 128 -20.60 -0.36 -37.21
N GLY A 129 -19.40 0.21 -37.18
CA GLY A 129 -19.06 1.41 -37.96
C GLY A 129 -17.95 2.27 -37.35
N ALA A 130 -17.79 2.25 -36.02
CA ALA A 130 -16.76 3.05 -35.34
C ALA A 130 -15.32 2.62 -35.68
N ALA A 131 -15.10 1.38 -36.14
CA ALA A 131 -13.81 0.89 -36.61
C ALA A 131 -13.39 1.49 -37.97
N LYS A 132 -14.31 2.12 -38.73
CA LYS A 132 -14.03 2.73 -40.05
C LYS A 132 -13.78 4.25 -40.00
N ALA A 133 -14.08 4.93 -38.89
CA ALA A 133 -13.99 6.39 -38.79
C ALA A 133 -12.56 6.96 -38.68
N THR A 134 -11.51 6.13 -38.74
CA THR A 134 -10.10 6.58 -38.76
C THR A 134 -9.48 6.61 -40.15
N ARG A 135 -10.27 6.45 -41.22
CA ARG A 135 -9.76 6.46 -42.61
C ARG A 135 -10.27 7.60 -43.50
N SER A 136 -10.72 8.71 -42.95
CA SER A 136 -11.10 9.86 -43.77
C SER A 136 -10.79 11.18 -43.06
N GLY A 137 -9.67 11.81 -43.44
CA GLY A 137 -9.30 13.16 -43.02
C GLY A 137 -7.78 13.28 -42.84
N GLY A 138 -7.10 13.84 -43.84
CA GLY A 138 -5.64 13.78 -43.98
C GLY A 138 -4.85 14.47 -42.86
N SER A 139 -3.86 13.75 -42.32
CA SER A 139 -2.56 14.28 -41.91
C SER A 139 -1.59 13.11 -41.76
N ARG A 140 -0.46 13.16 -42.48
CA ARG A 140 0.62 12.16 -42.52
C ARG A 140 1.50 12.23 -41.25
N ALA A 141 0.91 12.21 -40.07
CA ALA A 141 1.63 12.09 -38.81
C ALA A 141 1.29 10.76 -38.13
N GLY A 142 2.17 9.76 -38.32
CA GLY A 142 2.32 8.55 -37.50
C GLY A 142 1.05 7.90 -36.96
N LEU A 143 0.31 7.16 -37.79
CA LEU A 143 -0.78 6.28 -37.37
C LEU A 143 -0.23 5.06 -36.61
N ILE A 144 0.04 5.22 -35.32
CA ILE A 144 0.11 4.07 -34.40
C ILE A 144 -1.34 3.58 -34.23
N PRO A 145 -1.67 2.31 -34.56
CA PRO A 145 -3.00 1.79 -34.32
C PRO A 145 -3.34 1.95 -32.84
N ARG A 146 -4.40 2.71 -32.50
CA ARG A 146 -4.92 2.76 -31.12
C ARG A 146 -5.38 1.34 -30.77
N ARG A 147 -4.59 0.64 -29.97
CA ARG A 147 -4.92 -0.70 -29.46
C ARG A 147 -6.27 -0.65 -28.77
N ALA A 148 -7.09 -1.68 -29.00
CA ALA A 148 -8.37 -1.79 -28.31
C ALA A 148 -8.11 -1.87 -26.79
N PRO A 149 -8.85 -1.10 -25.97
CA PRO A 149 -8.69 -1.17 -24.53
C PRO A 149 -9.06 -2.55 -24.00
N PHE A 150 -8.40 -2.98 -22.93
CA PHE A 150 -8.69 -4.27 -22.28
C PHE A 150 -9.58 -4.08 -21.05
N LEU A 151 -10.35 -5.11 -20.71
CA LEU A 151 -11.13 -5.17 -19.47
C LEU A 151 -10.67 -6.33 -18.61
N LEU A 152 -10.39 -6.02 -17.35
CA LEU A 152 -10.02 -6.98 -16.32
C LEU A 152 -11.19 -7.15 -15.35
N GLY A 153 -11.80 -8.34 -15.37
CA GLY A 153 -12.88 -8.73 -14.49
C GLY A 153 -12.35 -9.28 -13.17
N VAL A 154 -12.87 -8.76 -12.07
CA VAL A 154 -12.61 -9.23 -10.70
C VAL A 154 -13.92 -9.37 -9.91
N PRO A 155 -13.97 -10.15 -8.83
CA PRO A 155 -15.17 -10.22 -7.98
C PRO A 155 -15.48 -8.88 -7.28
N ASP A 156 -14.44 -8.20 -6.81
CA ASP A 156 -14.52 -6.92 -6.09
C ASP A 156 -13.40 -5.97 -6.55
N SER A 157 -13.78 -4.87 -7.19
CA SER A 157 -12.86 -3.86 -7.71
C SER A 157 -12.16 -3.03 -6.63
N LEU A 158 -12.81 -2.84 -5.47
CA LEU A 158 -12.20 -2.16 -4.34
C LEU A 158 -11.13 -3.04 -3.69
N LEU A 159 -11.42 -4.33 -3.54
CA LEU A 159 -10.45 -5.29 -3.03
C LEU A 159 -9.22 -5.35 -3.95
N ALA A 160 -9.44 -5.45 -5.26
CA ALA A 160 -8.37 -5.46 -6.27
C ALA A 160 -7.52 -4.18 -6.20
N TYR A 161 -8.14 -3.00 -6.09
CA TYR A 161 -7.45 -1.73 -5.92
C TYR A 161 -6.53 -1.71 -4.70
N GLN A 162 -7.05 -2.20 -3.56
CA GLN A 162 -6.29 -2.28 -2.31
C GLN A 162 -5.14 -3.29 -2.40
N GLN A 163 -5.34 -4.42 -3.07
CA GLN A 163 -4.29 -5.43 -3.30
C GLN A 163 -3.15 -4.86 -4.14
N LEU A 164 -3.47 -4.13 -5.21
CA LEU A 164 -2.46 -3.44 -6.03
C LEU A 164 -1.68 -2.40 -5.21
N ALA A 165 -2.36 -1.58 -4.42
CA ALA A 165 -1.69 -0.60 -3.56
C ALA A 165 -0.80 -1.25 -2.50
N ALA A 166 -1.27 -2.32 -1.86
CA ALA A 166 -0.49 -3.09 -0.89
C ALA A 166 0.75 -3.71 -1.54
N HIS A 167 0.59 -4.30 -2.73
CA HIS A 167 1.70 -4.85 -3.50
C HIS A 167 2.73 -3.77 -3.87
N TYR A 168 2.27 -2.62 -4.36
CA TYR A 168 3.16 -1.50 -4.69
C TYR A 168 3.92 -0.98 -3.46
N ARG A 169 3.22 -0.79 -2.34
CA ARG A 169 3.80 -0.40 -1.05
C ARG A 169 4.92 -1.34 -0.61
N ASN A 170 4.79 -2.65 -0.86
CA ASN A 170 5.79 -3.66 -0.50
C ASN A 170 7.11 -3.55 -1.25
N ARG A 171 7.15 -2.81 -2.36
CA ARG A 171 8.40 -2.53 -3.08
C ARG A 171 9.32 -1.57 -2.31
N PHE A 172 8.82 -0.92 -1.27
CA PHE A 172 9.55 0.07 -0.48
C PHE A 172 9.90 -0.44 0.92
N ARG A 173 11.18 -0.42 1.27
CA ARG A 173 11.68 -0.76 2.62
C ARG A 173 12.01 0.50 3.43
N ILE A 174 11.10 1.47 3.40
CA ILE A 174 11.23 2.73 4.13
C ILE A 174 10.42 2.69 5.44
N PRO A 175 10.78 3.49 6.46
CA PRO A 175 9.94 3.70 7.63
C PRO A 175 8.58 4.28 7.25
N VAL A 176 7.52 3.73 7.82
CA VAL A 176 6.14 4.20 7.62
C VAL A 176 5.46 4.39 8.96
N VAL A 177 5.07 5.63 9.23
CA VAL A 177 4.31 6.05 10.40
C VAL A 177 2.82 6.01 10.05
N ALA A 178 2.05 5.16 10.72
CA ALA A 178 0.59 5.19 10.66
C ALA A 178 0.03 6.01 11.82
N VAL A 179 -0.77 7.03 11.52
CA VAL A 179 -1.39 7.92 12.52
C VAL A 179 -2.89 7.66 12.57
N THR A 180 -3.39 7.28 13.75
CA THR A 180 -4.82 7.10 14.02
C THR A 180 -5.21 7.72 15.38
N GLY A 181 -6.49 7.64 15.71
CA GLY A 181 -7.10 8.23 16.91
C GLY A 181 -8.44 8.87 16.63
N SER A 182 -9.13 9.32 17.67
CA SER A 182 -10.39 10.03 17.50
C SER A 182 -10.09 11.45 16.99
N ASN A 183 -9.28 12.22 17.72
CA ASN A 183 -8.98 13.61 17.37
C ASN A 183 -7.49 13.88 17.13
N GLY A 184 -7.17 14.88 16.33
CA GLY A 184 -5.79 15.34 16.13
C GLY A 184 -4.95 14.52 15.15
N LYS A 185 -5.56 13.58 14.42
CA LYS A 185 -4.90 12.75 13.39
C LYS A 185 -4.16 13.61 12.36
N THR A 186 -4.87 14.53 11.71
CA THR A 186 -4.31 15.39 10.65
C THR A 186 -3.21 16.30 11.17
N THR A 187 -3.43 16.99 12.30
CA THR A 187 -2.42 17.84 12.93
C THR A 187 -1.16 17.05 13.26
N THR A 188 -1.31 15.87 13.85
CA THR A 188 -0.17 15.01 14.21
C THR A 188 0.57 14.52 12.97
N LYS A 189 -0.14 14.07 11.93
CA LYS A 189 0.45 13.67 10.65
C LYS A 189 1.23 14.82 10.00
N GLU A 190 0.71 16.04 10.05
CA GLU A 190 1.40 17.23 9.54
C GLU A 190 2.68 17.54 10.32
N MET A 191 2.61 17.53 11.65
CA MET A 191 3.78 17.77 12.51
C MET A 191 4.86 16.70 12.32
N VAL A 192 4.48 15.41 12.32
CA VAL A 192 5.42 14.30 12.10
C VAL A 192 6.07 14.43 10.73
N ALA A 193 5.29 14.69 9.68
CA ALA A 193 5.83 14.85 8.33
C ALA A 193 6.79 16.06 8.25
N ALA A 194 6.46 17.19 8.88
CA ALA A 194 7.30 18.39 8.88
C ALA A 194 8.66 18.16 9.59
N VAL A 195 8.66 17.43 10.71
CA VAL A 195 9.89 17.06 11.43
C VAL A 195 10.75 16.11 10.59
N LEU A 196 10.14 15.06 10.03
CA LEU A 196 10.88 14.09 9.19
C LEU A 196 11.42 14.75 7.91
N ALA A 197 10.69 15.71 7.35
CA ALA A 197 11.07 16.45 6.15
C ALA A 197 12.33 17.32 6.33
N GLN A 198 12.77 17.58 7.58
CA GLN A 198 14.04 18.27 7.84
C GLN A 198 15.25 17.46 7.35
N ARG A 199 15.12 16.14 7.22
CA ARG A 199 16.21 15.24 6.82
C ARG A 199 15.88 14.35 5.63
N TRP A 200 14.62 13.99 5.45
CA TRP A 200 14.20 12.97 4.50
C TRP A 200 13.17 13.51 3.50
N THR A 201 13.14 12.92 2.31
CA THR A 201 11.99 13.13 1.41
C THR A 201 10.81 12.29 1.91
N VAL A 202 9.72 12.94 2.31
CA VAL A 202 8.59 12.29 3.02
C VAL A 202 7.34 12.29 2.16
N LEU A 203 6.73 11.12 1.97
CA LEU A 203 5.34 11.03 1.50
C LEU A 203 4.41 11.22 2.69
N LYS A 204 3.32 11.96 2.54
CA LYS A 204 2.27 12.03 3.56
C LYS A 204 0.87 11.96 2.95
N THR A 205 -0.11 11.55 3.75
CA THR A 205 -1.53 11.66 3.38
C THR A 205 -1.91 13.12 3.14
N GLU A 206 -2.54 13.41 2.01
CA GLU A 206 -3.06 14.74 1.66
C GLU A 206 -4.57 14.83 1.91
N GLY A 207 -5.02 16.01 2.34
CA GLY A 207 -6.43 16.26 2.64
C GLY A 207 -7.01 15.21 3.59
N ASN A 208 -8.14 14.65 3.20
CA ASN A 208 -8.89 13.61 3.93
C ASN A 208 -8.76 12.22 3.29
N LEU A 209 -7.66 11.93 2.60
CA LEU A 209 -7.39 10.64 1.96
C LEU A 209 -6.99 9.56 2.98
N ASN A 210 -7.80 9.39 4.02
CA ASN A 210 -7.50 8.56 5.19
C ASN A 210 -8.38 7.29 5.28
N ASN A 211 -9.28 7.08 4.33
CA ASN A 211 -10.19 5.94 4.28
C ASN A 211 -9.68 4.79 3.39
N ARG A 212 -10.52 3.76 3.21
CA ARG A 212 -10.26 2.55 2.41
C ARG A 212 -9.97 2.75 0.91
N ILE A 213 -10.13 3.97 0.39
CA ILE A 213 -9.79 4.36 -1.00
C ILE A 213 -8.62 5.36 -0.99
N GLY A 214 -8.66 6.35 -0.11
CA GLY A 214 -7.67 7.43 -0.03
C GLY A 214 -6.29 6.96 0.46
N VAL A 215 -6.23 6.00 1.39
CA VAL A 215 -4.95 5.43 1.83
C VAL A 215 -4.24 4.70 0.68
N PRO A 216 -4.87 3.76 -0.05
CA PRO A 216 -4.30 3.21 -1.28
C PRO A 216 -3.81 4.28 -2.27
N GLN A 217 -4.61 5.34 -2.49
CA GLN A 217 -4.26 6.43 -3.41
C GLN A 217 -2.99 7.16 -2.96
N THR A 218 -2.85 7.40 -1.65
CA THR A 218 -1.64 7.99 -1.08
C THR A 218 -0.43 7.09 -1.34
N LEU A 219 -0.53 5.79 -1.05
CA LEU A 219 0.57 4.84 -1.20
C LEU A 219 1.04 4.65 -2.64
N LEU A 220 0.12 4.71 -3.62
CA LEU A 220 0.45 4.63 -5.05
C LEU A 220 1.29 5.83 -5.54
N ARG A 221 1.45 6.88 -4.72
CA ARG A 221 2.36 8.01 -4.99
C ARG A 221 3.77 7.79 -4.47
N LEU A 222 4.06 6.67 -3.82
CA LEU A 222 5.44 6.32 -3.44
C LEU A 222 6.34 6.29 -4.67
N THR A 223 7.60 6.66 -4.49
CA THR A 223 8.64 6.71 -5.53
C THR A 223 9.97 6.39 -4.85
N ALA A 224 10.99 6.03 -5.62
CA ALA A 224 12.32 5.71 -5.09
C ALA A 224 13.00 6.89 -4.37
N ARG A 225 12.49 8.13 -4.54
CA ARG A 225 13.00 9.31 -3.84
C ARG A 225 12.52 9.39 -2.39
N HIS A 226 11.36 8.80 -2.08
CA HIS A 226 10.82 8.84 -0.74
C HIS A 226 11.67 7.98 0.21
N GLN A 227 11.99 8.53 1.36
CA GLN A 227 12.80 7.92 2.41
C GLN A 227 12.00 7.61 3.68
N ALA A 228 10.79 8.19 3.82
CA ALA A 228 9.82 7.85 4.84
C ALA A 228 8.39 8.15 4.35
N ALA A 229 7.38 7.57 5.00
CA ALA A 229 5.98 7.93 4.77
C ALA A 229 5.19 8.15 6.07
N VAL A 230 4.25 9.08 6.07
CA VAL A 230 3.33 9.36 7.18
C VAL A 230 1.89 9.24 6.69
N VAL A 231 1.23 8.16 7.07
CA VAL A 231 -0.10 7.80 6.58
C VAL A 231 -1.12 8.03 7.68
N GLU A 232 -2.05 8.95 7.43
CA GLU A 232 -3.24 9.14 8.28
C GLU A 232 -4.26 8.05 7.96
N MET A 233 -4.79 7.39 9.01
CA MET A 233 -5.82 6.36 8.89
C MET A 233 -7.06 6.76 9.69
N GLY A 234 -8.14 7.03 8.97
CA GLY A 234 -9.48 7.25 9.49
C GLY A 234 -10.20 5.91 9.58
N VAL A 235 -10.77 5.63 10.76
CA VAL A 235 -11.42 4.36 11.06
C VAL A 235 -12.69 4.69 11.84
N ASP A 236 -13.83 4.35 11.25
CA ASP A 236 -15.17 4.55 11.81
C ASP A 236 -15.88 3.23 12.17
N GLN A 237 -15.32 2.08 11.78
CA GLN A 237 -15.88 0.75 12.06
C GLN A 237 -14.82 -0.27 12.42
N LYS A 238 -15.22 -1.28 13.19
CA LYS A 238 -14.37 -2.44 13.55
C LYS A 238 -13.89 -3.19 12.29
N GLY A 239 -12.65 -3.66 12.30
CA GLY A 239 -12.01 -4.37 11.19
C GLY A 239 -11.42 -3.47 10.10
N GLN A 240 -11.79 -2.19 10.02
CA GLN A 240 -11.22 -1.28 9.03
C GLN A 240 -9.75 -0.94 9.33
N THR A 241 -9.38 -0.79 10.60
CA THR A 241 -7.98 -0.58 11.01
C THR A 241 -7.12 -1.74 10.56
N THR A 242 -7.59 -2.97 10.79
CA THR A 242 -6.91 -4.19 10.34
C THR A 242 -6.62 -4.13 8.85
N ARG A 243 -7.64 -3.85 8.04
CA ARG A 243 -7.50 -3.79 6.58
C ARG A 243 -6.54 -2.69 6.12
N LEU A 244 -6.62 -1.50 6.70
CA LEU A 244 -5.70 -0.40 6.36
C LEU A 244 -4.26 -0.75 6.74
N CYS A 245 -4.04 -1.39 7.89
CA CYS A 245 -2.70 -1.81 8.32
C CYS A 245 -2.11 -2.90 7.41
N GLU A 246 -2.91 -3.84 6.89
CA GLU A 246 -2.46 -4.83 5.91
C GLU A 246 -1.93 -4.19 4.61
N ILE A 247 -2.54 -3.06 4.21
CA ILE A 247 -2.16 -2.28 3.03
C ILE A 247 -0.92 -1.42 3.32
N VAL A 248 -0.94 -0.68 4.44
CA VAL A 248 0.10 0.30 4.81
C VAL A 248 1.38 -0.36 5.28
N ARG A 249 1.27 -1.48 6.01
CA ARG A 249 2.35 -2.16 6.72
C ARG A 249 3.25 -1.18 7.48
N PRO A 250 2.71 -0.54 8.53
CA PRO A 250 3.44 0.45 9.29
C PRO A 250 4.62 -0.18 10.04
N THR A 251 5.72 0.57 10.12
CA THR A 251 6.84 0.25 11.03
C THR A 251 6.68 0.98 12.36
N ILE A 252 5.96 2.11 12.35
CA ILE A 252 5.62 2.88 13.55
C ILE A 252 4.12 3.13 13.56
N GLY A 253 3.47 2.82 14.68
CA GLY A 253 2.06 3.15 14.93
C GLY A 253 1.92 4.31 15.89
N LEU A 254 1.02 5.24 15.65
CA LEU A 254 0.72 6.34 16.56
C LEU A 254 -0.78 6.43 16.79
N ILE A 255 -1.19 6.30 18.06
CA ILE A 255 -2.57 6.53 18.48
C ILE A 255 -2.61 7.83 19.28
N THR A 256 -3.27 8.84 18.73
CA THR A 256 -3.34 10.20 19.34
C THR A 256 -4.18 10.21 20.62
N ASN A 257 -5.40 9.67 20.56
CA ASN A 257 -6.32 9.51 21.69
C ASN A 257 -7.48 8.57 21.34
N VAL A 258 -8.16 8.09 22.37
CA VAL A 258 -9.48 7.46 22.34
C VAL A 258 -10.49 8.47 22.92
N GLY A 259 -11.18 9.17 22.02
CA GLY A 259 -12.25 10.11 22.35
C GLY A 259 -13.61 9.68 21.79
N PRO A 260 -14.71 10.34 22.23
CA PRO A 260 -16.06 10.10 21.74
C PRO A 260 -16.18 10.61 20.31
N ASP A 261 -15.81 9.76 19.36
CA ASP A 261 -15.93 9.99 17.93
C ASP A 261 -16.49 8.71 17.31
N HIS A 262 -17.36 8.86 16.32
CA HIS A 262 -18.03 7.74 15.65
C HIS A 262 -18.79 6.79 16.60
N LEU A 263 -19.32 7.28 17.73
CA LEU A 263 -20.08 6.47 18.70
C LEU A 263 -21.32 5.81 18.09
N GLU A 264 -21.90 6.41 17.05
CA GLU A 264 -23.00 5.82 16.28
C GLU A 264 -22.61 4.50 15.59
N PHE A 265 -21.33 4.34 15.24
CA PHE A 265 -20.80 3.15 14.57
C PHE A 265 -20.15 2.17 15.56
N PHE A 266 -19.48 2.68 16.60
CA PHE A 266 -18.80 1.84 17.60
C PHE A 266 -19.71 1.43 18.75
N GLY A 267 -20.77 2.18 19.04
CA GLY A 267 -21.69 1.94 20.15
C GLY A 267 -21.13 2.33 21.53
N SER A 268 -19.83 2.18 21.77
CA SER A 268 -19.18 2.56 23.04
C SER A 268 -17.74 3.04 22.87
N MET A 269 -17.20 3.66 23.92
CA MET A 269 -15.79 4.08 23.99
C MET A 269 -14.84 2.88 23.98
N GLU A 270 -15.23 1.77 24.62
CA GLU A 270 -14.48 0.51 24.63
C GLU A 270 -14.36 -0.06 23.21
N ALA A 271 -15.44 -0.02 22.43
CA ALA A 271 -15.42 -0.47 21.04
C ALA A 271 -14.51 0.42 20.18
N SER A 272 -14.49 1.74 20.40
CA SER A 272 -13.54 2.65 19.77
C SER A 272 -12.09 2.32 20.15
N ALA A 273 -11.83 2.06 21.44
CA ALA A 273 -10.51 1.62 21.92
C ALA A 273 -10.07 0.30 21.26
N GLN A 274 -10.96 -0.70 21.19
CA GLN A 274 -10.70 -1.99 20.55
C GLN A 274 -10.38 -1.82 19.06
N ALA A 275 -11.15 -1.01 18.34
CA ALA A 275 -10.92 -0.76 16.92
C ALA A 275 -9.57 -0.09 16.65
N LYS A 276 -9.10 0.79 17.53
CA LYS A 276 -7.75 1.39 17.44
C LYS A 276 -6.66 0.41 17.86
N ALA A 277 -6.92 -0.46 18.83
CA ALA A 277 -6.00 -1.51 19.26
C ALA A 277 -5.71 -2.55 18.16
N GLU A 278 -6.57 -2.69 17.15
CA GLU A 278 -6.28 -3.50 15.94
C GLU A 278 -4.95 -3.12 15.28
N LEU A 279 -4.58 -1.83 15.29
CA LEU A 279 -3.28 -1.38 14.79
C LEU A 279 -2.14 -2.09 15.52
N LEU A 280 -2.24 -2.17 16.86
CA LEU A 280 -1.20 -2.69 17.74
C LEU A 280 -0.96 -4.18 17.51
N ASN A 281 -2.01 -4.92 17.18
CA ASN A 281 -1.96 -6.35 16.88
C ASN A 281 -1.23 -6.68 15.57
N LEU A 282 -1.15 -5.72 14.65
CA LEU A 282 -0.52 -5.87 13.34
C LEU A 282 0.87 -5.25 13.25
N MET A 283 1.35 -4.61 14.32
CA MET A 283 2.71 -4.11 14.38
C MET A 283 3.72 -5.26 14.45
N SER A 284 4.80 -5.14 13.67
CA SER A 284 5.95 -6.03 13.78
C SER A 284 6.59 -5.90 15.18
N PRO A 285 7.13 -6.98 15.77
CA PRO A 285 7.92 -6.89 17.01
C PRO A 285 9.11 -5.93 16.92
N ASP A 286 9.70 -5.77 15.72
CA ASP A 286 10.79 -4.83 15.44
C ASP A 286 10.32 -3.37 15.21
N GLY A 287 9.01 -3.15 15.26
CA GLY A 287 8.40 -1.83 15.12
C GLY A 287 8.38 -1.04 16.43
N ALA A 288 7.62 0.05 16.45
CA ALA A 288 7.34 0.79 17.68
C ALA A 288 5.93 1.37 17.65
N VAL A 289 5.34 1.58 18.83
CA VAL A 289 4.06 2.27 18.97
C VAL A 289 4.20 3.49 19.88
N VAL A 290 3.51 4.57 19.51
CA VAL A 290 3.50 5.84 20.23
C VAL A 290 2.10 6.05 20.79
N LEU A 291 1.99 6.11 22.11
CA LEU A 291 0.71 6.15 22.84
C LEU A 291 0.65 7.32 23.82
N ASN A 292 -0.54 7.89 23.98
CA ASN A 292 -0.80 8.97 24.92
C ASN A 292 -0.98 8.42 26.35
N ALA A 293 -0.06 8.73 27.26
CA ALA A 293 -0.06 8.32 28.68
C ALA A 293 -1.14 9.01 29.52
N ASP A 294 -1.74 10.09 29.01
CA ASP A 294 -2.84 10.81 29.66
C ASP A 294 -4.20 10.23 29.27
N ASP A 295 -4.25 9.32 28.28
CA ASP A 295 -5.49 8.71 27.81
C ASP A 295 -6.02 7.68 28.82
N ALA A 296 -7.33 7.68 29.07
CA ALA A 296 -7.97 6.74 30.00
C ALA A 296 -7.80 5.27 29.56
N TYR A 297 -7.64 5.02 28.25
CA TYR A 297 -7.40 3.70 27.70
C TYR A 297 -5.91 3.38 27.51
N PHE A 298 -4.98 4.20 28.03
CA PHE A 298 -3.54 3.97 27.89
C PHE A 298 -3.12 2.57 28.34
N ASP A 299 -3.50 2.16 29.55
CA ASP A 299 -3.08 0.87 30.11
C ASP A 299 -3.63 -0.31 29.29
N TYR A 300 -4.87 -0.18 28.79
CA TYR A 300 -5.45 -1.15 27.86
C TYR A 300 -4.64 -1.20 26.56
N LEU A 301 -4.42 -0.06 25.89
CA LEU A 301 -3.69 -0.01 24.62
C LEU A 301 -2.25 -0.53 24.78
N ALA A 302 -1.54 -0.12 25.82
CA ALA A 302 -0.18 -0.58 26.11
C ALA A 302 -0.14 -2.11 26.29
N SER A 303 -1.15 -2.71 26.94
CA SER A 303 -1.23 -4.17 27.10
C SER A 303 -1.41 -4.95 25.79
N GLN A 304 -1.94 -4.30 24.74
CA GLN A 304 -2.16 -4.93 23.42
C GLN A 304 -0.94 -4.80 22.49
N ALA A 305 0.04 -3.97 22.84
CA ALA A 305 1.22 -3.74 22.01
C ALA A 305 2.15 -4.96 22.02
N ARG A 306 2.56 -5.39 20.81
CA ARG A 306 3.51 -6.50 20.61
C ARG A 306 4.95 -6.04 20.37
N CYS A 307 5.18 -4.74 20.42
CA CYS A 307 6.45 -4.07 20.14
C CYS A 307 6.68 -2.95 21.17
N PRO A 308 7.88 -2.36 21.24
CA PRO A 308 8.19 -1.27 22.16
C PRO A 308 7.16 -0.14 22.13
N VAL A 309 6.71 0.27 23.32
CA VAL A 309 5.81 1.41 23.52
C VAL A 309 6.63 2.63 23.91
N LEU A 310 6.45 3.73 23.18
CA LEU A 310 6.90 5.06 23.56
C LEU A 310 5.70 5.89 24.01
N SER A 311 5.69 6.31 25.27
CA SER A 311 4.59 7.09 25.82
C SER A 311 4.84 8.60 25.76
N PHE A 312 3.80 9.38 25.42
CA PHE A 312 3.82 10.85 25.45
C PHE A 312 2.68 11.40 26.31
N GLY A 313 2.81 12.61 26.85
CA GLY A 313 1.75 13.25 27.64
C GLY A 313 2.26 14.31 28.61
N ARG A 314 1.39 14.78 29.51
CA ARG A 314 1.70 15.67 30.63
C ARG A 314 1.95 14.89 31.92
N SER A 315 1.42 13.67 32.00
CA SER A 315 1.60 12.75 33.12
C SER A 315 3.08 12.43 33.36
N SER A 316 3.43 12.18 34.62
CA SER A 316 4.75 11.70 35.02
C SER A 316 5.08 10.32 34.45
N ARG A 317 4.06 9.55 34.02
CA ARG A 317 4.20 8.24 33.34
C ARG A 317 4.68 8.35 31.89
N ALA A 318 4.60 9.55 31.28
CA ALA A 318 5.04 9.75 29.90
C ALA A 318 6.56 9.82 29.81
N GLN A 319 7.14 9.10 28.83
CA GLN A 319 8.56 9.18 28.50
C GLN A 319 8.91 10.50 27.80
N VAL A 320 8.02 10.97 26.93
CA VAL A 320 8.11 12.29 26.28
C VAL A 320 7.07 13.22 26.90
N ARG A 321 7.52 14.23 27.64
CA ARG A 321 6.64 15.12 28.39
C ARG A 321 6.46 16.48 27.74
N ALA A 322 5.22 16.93 27.64
CA ALA A 322 4.93 18.34 27.42
C ALA A 322 5.23 19.10 28.73
N THR A 323 6.08 20.12 28.64
CA THR A 323 6.40 21.06 29.73
C THR A 323 5.41 22.20 29.81
#